data_AF-A0A0H5GDF9-F1
#
_entry.id   AF-A0A0H5GDF9-F1
#
_cell.length_a   1.000
_cell.length_b   1.000
_cell.length_c   1.000
_cell.angle_alpha   90.00
_cell.angle_beta   90.00
_cell.angle_gamma   90.00
#
_symmetry.space_group_name_H-M   'P 1'
#
loop_
_entity.id
_entity.type
_entity.pdbx_description
1 polymer ?
#
loop_
_entity_poly.entity_id
_entity_poly.type
_entity_poly.pdbx_seq_one_letter_code
_entity_poly.pdbx_strand_id
1 'polypeptide(L)'
;MRCINNITIRNNETMAAIPQKYENAERWAFGDTEQVADDLLALVLNGTKTATCAALDDEGVPQAGDVFVVVNGRNEPVCAVELTDVELQTFDQVDEAHALAEGEGDRTLAYWRKTQQRFLRNTNFFPQI
;
A
#
# COMPACT_ATOMS: atom_id res chain seq x y z
N MET A 1 -14.10 7.34 -10.86
CA MET A 1 -13.09 7.35 -9.78
C MET A 1 -11.91 6.54 -10.26
N ARG A 2 -10.75 7.18 -10.44
CA ARG A 2 -9.51 6.51 -10.84
C ARG A 2 -8.74 6.20 -9.56
N CYS A 3 -8.83 4.96 -9.12
CA CYS A 3 -8.00 4.48 -8.02
C CYS A 3 -7.44 3.16 -8.50
N ILE A 4 -6.16 2.94 -8.16
CA ILE A 4 -5.37 1.71 -8.27
C ILE A 4 -4.36 1.75 -9.40
N ASN A 5 -3.14 2.12 -9.02
CA ASN A 5 -1.96 1.42 -9.50
C ASN A 5 -1.97 0.05 -8.81
N ASN A 6 -2.14 -1.06 -9.54
CA ASN A 6 -1.86 -2.39 -9.01
C ASN A 6 -0.36 -2.42 -8.74
N ILE A 7 0.01 -2.24 -7.48
CA ILE A 7 1.41 -2.15 -7.08
C ILE A 7 1.77 -3.47 -6.44
N THR A 8 2.60 -4.25 -7.12
CA THR A 8 3.22 -5.42 -6.49
C THR A 8 4.46 -4.97 -5.72
N ILE A 9 4.55 -5.31 -4.44
CA ILE A 9 5.67 -4.94 -3.58
C ILE A 9 6.53 -6.15 -3.22
N ARG A 10 7.83 -5.93 -3.14
CA ARG A 10 8.79 -6.87 -2.54
C ARG A 10 9.44 -6.23 -1.33
N ASN A 11 9.32 -6.88 -0.17
CA ASN A 11 10.12 -6.52 1.00
C ASN A 11 11.59 -6.88 0.73
N ASN A 12 12.46 -5.86 0.73
CA ASN A 12 13.86 -6.03 0.40
C ASN A 12 14.73 -6.19 1.66
N GLU A 13 14.42 -5.44 2.72
CA GLU A 13 15.22 -5.39 3.94
C GLU A 13 14.39 -4.83 5.12
N THR A 14 14.51 -5.47 6.29
CA THR A 14 14.00 -4.94 7.57
C THR A 14 15.11 -4.15 8.28
N MET A 15 14.78 -3.04 8.92
CA MET A 15 15.76 -2.11 9.47
C MET A 15 15.36 -1.55 10.84
N ALA A 16 16.35 -1.29 11.68
CA ALA A 16 16.19 -0.52 12.93
C ALA A 16 16.58 0.95 12.78
N ALA A 17 17.37 1.27 11.75
CA ALA A 17 17.76 2.62 11.32
C ALA A 17 17.89 2.62 9.80
N ILE A 18 17.60 3.76 9.16
CA ILE A 18 17.58 3.85 7.69
C ILE A 18 19.01 3.70 7.13
N PRO A 19 19.28 2.68 6.30
CA PRO A 19 20.55 2.56 5.57
C PRO A 19 20.78 3.74 4.63
N GLN A 20 22.03 4.14 4.41
CA GLN A 20 22.38 5.28 3.55
C GLN A 20 21.76 5.20 2.14
N LYS A 21 21.66 3.99 1.56
CA LYS A 21 21.03 3.77 0.25
C LYS A 21 19.54 4.17 0.18
N TYR A 22 18.87 4.30 1.32
CA TYR A 22 17.46 4.68 1.43
C TYR A 22 17.26 6.04 2.12
N GLU A 23 18.32 6.81 2.32
CA GLU A 23 18.24 8.09 3.05
C GLU A 23 17.28 9.10 2.40
N ASN A 24 17.22 9.07 1.07
CA ASN A 24 16.38 9.95 0.24
C ASN A 24 15.12 9.23 -0.28
N ALA A 25 14.89 7.98 0.12
CA ALA A 25 13.67 7.28 -0.27
C ALA A 25 12.47 7.92 0.43
N GLU A 26 11.36 8.03 -0.29
CA GLU A 26 10.10 8.49 0.28
C GLU A 26 9.66 7.57 1.41
N ARG A 27 9.05 8.18 2.44
CA ARG A 27 8.56 7.46 3.62
C ARG A 27 7.04 7.46 3.62
N TRP A 28 6.49 6.28 3.89
CA TRP A 28 5.08 5.98 3.75
C TRP A 28 4.63 5.14 4.94
N ALA A 29 3.39 5.33 5.40
CA ALA A 29 2.68 4.38 6.27
C ALA A 29 1.46 3.81 5.53
N PHE A 30 1.13 2.54 5.81
CA PHE A 30 -0.10 1.94 5.29
C PHE A 30 -1.34 2.38 6.11
N GLY A 31 -2.50 2.51 5.45
CA GLY A 31 -3.78 2.74 6.12
C GLY A 31 -3.98 4.16 6.67
N ASP A 32 -5.09 4.36 7.39
CA ASP A 32 -5.56 5.67 7.87
C ASP A 32 -5.41 5.89 9.39
N THR A 33 -4.86 4.93 10.12
CA THR A 33 -4.66 5.01 11.59
C THR A 33 -3.38 4.29 12.00
N GLU A 34 -2.83 4.62 13.17
CA GLU A 34 -1.61 3.99 13.69
C GLU A 34 -1.74 2.45 13.78
N GLN A 35 -2.87 1.97 14.30
CA GLN A 35 -3.12 0.53 14.42
C GLN A 35 -3.19 -0.16 13.06
N VAL A 36 -3.85 0.46 12.09
CA VAL A 36 -3.94 -0.11 10.73
C VAL A 36 -2.57 -0.12 10.06
N ALA A 37 -1.74 0.90 10.27
CA ALA A 37 -0.37 0.92 9.76
C ALA A 37 0.45 -0.26 10.31
N ASP A 38 0.38 -0.50 11.62
CA ASP A 38 1.06 -1.62 12.27
C ASP A 38 0.56 -2.98 11.76
N ASP A 39 -0.76 -3.15 11.66
CA ASP A 39 -1.39 -4.40 11.20
C ASP A 39 -1.00 -4.72 9.75
N LEU A 40 -1.05 -3.73 8.85
CA LEU A 40 -0.72 -3.91 7.44
C LEU A 40 0.78 -4.12 7.22
N LEU A 41 1.61 -3.40 7.97
CA LEU A 41 3.06 -3.61 7.96
C LEU A 41 3.42 -5.04 8.41
N ALA A 42 2.74 -5.59 9.42
CA ALA A 42 2.96 -6.97 9.84
C ALA A 42 2.68 -7.98 8.70
N LEU A 43 1.68 -7.71 7.85
CA LEU A 43 1.39 -8.54 6.67
C LEU A 43 2.49 -8.42 5.61
N VAL A 44 3.08 -7.23 5.42
CA VAL A 44 4.23 -7.05 4.51
C VAL A 44 5.44 -7.82 5.02
N LEU A 45 5.75 -7.69 6.31
CA LEU A 45 6.92 -8.34 6.92
C LEU A 45 6.84 -9.86 6.90
N ASN A 46 5.64 -10.43 7.05
CA ASN A 46 5.43 -11.88 6.97
C ASN A 46 5.22 -12.40 5.54
N GLY A 47 5.25 -11.52 4.53
CA GLY A 47 5.11 -11.86 3.12
C GLY A 47 3.68 -12.17 2.67
N THR A 48 2.66 -11.91 3.50
CA THR A 48 1.25 -12.05 3.13
C THR A 48 0.80 -10.92 2.22
N LYS A 49 1.18 -9.67 2.54
CA LYS A 49 0.85 -8.50 1.72
C LYS A 49 1.97 -8.26 0.71
N THR A 50 1.68 -8.56 -0.54
CA THR A 50 2.56 -8.36 -1.69
C THR A 50 1.93 -7.44 -2.75
N ALA A 51 0.73 -6.91 -2.49
CA ALA A 51 0.11 -5.88 -3.31
C ALA A 51 -0.42 -4.72 -2.45
N THR A 52 -0.52 -3.55 -3.07
CA THR A 52 -1.19 -2.37 -2.52
C THR A 52 -1.85 -1.58 -3.63
N CYS A 53 -2.74 -0.67 -3.25
CA CYS A 53 -3.27 0.32 -4.16
C CYS A 53 -3.32 1.72 -3.55
N ALA A 54 -3.36 2.73 -4.41
CA ALA A 54 -3.50 4.13 -4.01
C ALA A 54 -4.54 4.83 -4.91
N ALA A 55 -5.08 5.94 -4.41
CA ALA A 55 -5.81 6.87 -5.25
C ALA A 55 -4.83 7.58 -6.18
N LEU A 56 -5.27 7.87 -7.40
CA LEU A 56 -4.46 8.70 -8.31
C LEU A 56 -4.65 10.16 -7.93
N ASP A 57 -3.55 10.85 -7.64
CA ASP A 57 -3.48 12.30 -7.41
C ASP A 57 -2.69 12.99 -8.55
N ASP A 58 -2.44 14.28 -8.37
CA ASP A 58 -1.70 15.12 -9.33
C ASP A 58 -0.16 14.97 -9.18
N GLU A 59 0.32 14.16 -8.23
CA GLU A 59 1.74 14.01 -7.89
C GLU A 59 2.44 12.97 -8.78
N GLY A 60 1.64 12.19 -9.52
CA GLY A 60 2.09 11.28 -10.56
C GLY A 60 1.93 9.82 -10.15
N VAL A 61 2.17 8.93 -11.12
CA VAL A 61 2.09 7.48 -10.92
C VAL A 61 3.50 6.96 -10.61
N PRO A 62 3.72 6.26 -9.47
CA PRO A 62 4.99 5.61 -9.22
C PRO A 62 5.29 4.55 -10.29
N GLN A 63 6.55 4.18 -10.43
CA GLN A 63 7.04 3.29 -11.47
C GLN A 63 7.61 2.00 -10.87
N ALA A 64 7.63 0.94 -11.68
CA ALA A 64 8.37 -0.26 -11.31
C ALA A 64 9.86 0.08 -11.12
N GLY A 65 10.43 -0.41 -10.03
CA GLY A 65 11.78 -0.08 -9.56
C GLY A 65 11.83 1.02 -8.50
N ASP A 66 10.74 1.76 -8.28
CA ASP A 66 10.69 2.75 -7.19
C ASP A 66 10.79 2.05 -5.84
N VAL A 67 11.51 2.69 -4.91
CA VAL A 67 11.74 2.17 -3.57
C VAL A 67 11.21 3.14 -2.52
N PHE A 68 10.46 2.59 -1.58
CA PHE A 68 9.84 3.31 -0.48
C PHE A 68 10.29 2.73 0.86
N VAL A 69 10.48 3.60 1.86
CA VAL A 69 10.67 3.18 3.25
C VAL A 69 9.31 3.15 3.93
N VAL A 70 8.90 1.97 4.37
CA VAL A 70 7.66 1.80 5.13
C VAL A 70 7.92 2.05 6.60
N VAL A 71 7.09 2.90 7.20
CA VAL A 71 7.10 3.21 8.63
C VAL A 71 5.92 2.55 9.34
N ASN A 72 6.06 2.36 10.65
CA ASN A 72 4.99 1.87 11.52
C ASN A 72 3.98 2.99 11.88
N GLY A 73 2.97 2.66 12.68
CA GLY A 73 1.97 3.61 13.16
C GLY A 73 2.52 4.77 13.98
N ARG A 74 3.75 4.66 14.48
CA ARG A 74 4.47 5.71 15.22
C ARG A 74 5.47 6.49 14.36
N ASN A 75 5.40 6.30 13.04
CA ASN A 75 6.28 6.93 12.06
C ASN A 75 7.76 6.51 12.19
N GLU A 76 8.03 5.33 12.75
CA GLU A 76 9.36 4.75 12.86
C GLU A 76 9.65 3.86 11.63
N PRO A 77 10.82 3.97 10.99
CA PRO A 77 11.18 3.16 9.82
C PRO A 77 11.30 1.68 10.16
N VAL A 78 10.71 0.80 9.35
CA VAL A 78 10.74 -0.65 9.63
C VAL A 78 11.28 -1.46 8.46
N CYS A 79 10.90 -1.17 7.21
CA CYS A 79 11.42 -1.89 6.06
C CYS A 79 11.48 -1.02 4.80
N ALA A 80 12.20 -1.49 3.79
CA ALA A 80 12.16 -0.94 2.44
C ALA A 80 11.41 -1.90 1.51
N VAL A 81 10.52 -1.34 0.70
CA VAL A 81 9.78 -2.07 -0.34
C VAL A 81 10.14 -1.51 -1.71
N GLU A 82 10.26 -2.41 -2.69
CA GLU A 82 10.43 -2.06 -4.10
C GLU A 82 9.16 -2.40 -4.86
N LEU A 83 8.71 -1.50 -5.74
CA LEU A 83 7.60 -1.77 -6.63
C LEU A 83 8.10 -2.64 -7.78
N THR A 84 7.53 -3.82 -7.96
CA THR A 84 7.94 -4.73 -9.04
C THR A 84 7.05 -4.62 -10.28
N ASP A 85 5.84 -4.09 -10.12
CA ASP A 85 4.88 -3.86 -11.19
C ASP A 85 3.91 -2.74 -10.80
N VAL A 86 3.45 -1.97 -11.78
CA VAL A 86 2.51 -0.84 -11.61
C VAL A 86 1.55 -0.82 -12.79
N GLU A 87 0.26 -1.06 -12.53
CA GLU A 87 -0.79 -1.03 -13.56
C GLU A 87 -1.92 -0.08 -13.18
N LEU A 88 -2.28 0.86 -14.05
CA LEU A 88 -3.45 1.72 -13.85
C LEU A 88 -4.74 0.98 -14.17
N GLN A 89 -5.57 0.75 -13.16
CA GLN A 89 -6.89 0.13 -13.27
C GLN A 89 -7.95 0.97 -12.55
N THR A 90 -9.23 0.68 -12.81
CA THR A 90 -10.33 1.25 -12.01
C THR A 90 -10.72 0.33 -10.86
N PHE A 91 -11.31 0.89 -9.80
CA PHE A 91 -11.72 0.17 -8.60
C PHE A 91 -12.59 -1.08 -8.86
N ASP A 92 -13.44 -1.04 -9.88
CA ASP A 92 -14.31 -2.12 -10.29
C ASP A 92 -13.60 -3.23 -11.07
N GLN A 93 -12.43 -2.95 -11.65
CA GLN A 93 -11.61 -3.90 -12.41
C GLN A 93 -10.66 -4.73 -11.54
N VAL A 94 -10.45 -4.35 -10.28
CA VAL A 94 -9.65 -5.15 -9.34
C VAL A 94 -10.30 -6.51 -9.11
N ASP A 95 -9.47 -7.55 -9.24
CA ASP A 95 -9.87 -8.94 -9.15
C ASP A 95 -9.54 -9.58 -7.79
N GLU A 96 -9.93 -10.85 -7.64
CA GLU A 96 -9.67 -11.63 -6.43
C GLU A 96 -8.19 -11.89 -6.19
N ALA A 97 -7.37 -11.97 -7.25
CA ALA A 97 -5.94 -12.22 -7.12
C ALA A 97 -5.23 -11.03 -6.47
N HIS A 98 -5.59 -9.80 -6.85
CA HIS A 98 -5.09 -8.60 -6.20
C HIS A 98 -5.56 -8.51 -4.74
N ALA A 99 -6.84 -8.74 -4.46
CA ALA A 99 -7.35 -8.74 -3.08
C ALA A 99 -6.65 -9.79 -2.20
N LEU A 100 -6.36 -10.97 -2.76
CA LEU A 100 -5.59 -12.02 -2.09
C LEU A 100 -4.15 -11.58 -1.80
N ALA A 101 -3.52 -10.88 -2.75
CA ALA A 101 -2.17 -10.35 -2.62
C ALA A 101 -2.07 -9.13 -1.67
N GLU A 102 -3.13 -8.33 -1.54
CA GLU A 102 -3.22 -7.30 -0.49
C GLU A 102 -3.32 -7.94 0.90
N GLY A 103 -3.91 -9.14 0.98
CA GLY A 103 -3.80 -10.04 2.13
C GLY A 103 -4.59 -9.63 3.38
N GLU A 104 -5.42 -8.60 3.28
CA GLU A 104 -6.18 -8.03 4.39
C GLU A 104 -7.43 -8.86 4.75
N GLY A 105 -7.79 -8.87 6.04
CA GLY A 105 -9.01 -9.51 6.52
C GLY A 105 -9.11 -11.00 6.16
N ASP A 106 -10.23 -11.37 5.53
CA ASP A 106 -10.49 -12.73 5.05
C ASP A 106 -9.93 -13.00 3.64
N ARG A 107 -9.17 -12.03 3.08
CA ARG A 107 -8.53 -12.08 1.76
C ARG A 107 -9.50 -12.24 0.59
N THR A 108 -10.76 -11.86 0.79
CA THR A 108 -11.77 -11.87 -0.27
C THR A 108 -11.86 -10.51 -0.95
N LEU A 109 -12.24 -10.52 -2.24
CA LEU A 109 -12.56 -9.28 -2.97
C LEU A 109 -13.69 -8.48 -2.30
N ALA A 110 -14.64 -9.16 -1.65
CA ALA A 110 -15.73 -8.51 -0.93
C ALA A 110 -15.22 -7.70 0.28
N TYR A 111 -14.31 -8.27 1.07
CA TYR A 111 -13.68 -7.57 2.18
C TYR A 111 -12.84 -6.38 1.67
N TRP A 112 -11.98 -6.63 0.68
CA TRP A 112 -11.15 -5.61 0.06
C TRP A 112 -11.98 -4.42 -0.45
N ARG A 113 -13.09 -4.69 -1.18
CA ARG A 113 -13.95 -3.60 -1.68
C ARG A 113 -14.52 -2.78 -0.54
N LYS A 114 -14.94 -3.42 0.55
CA LYS A 114 -15.52 -2.74 1.72
C LYS A 114 -14.49 -1.86 2.41
N THR A 115 -13.28 -2.34 2.64
CA THR A 115 -12.22 -1.58 3.34
C THR A 115 -11.70 -0.44 2.50
N GLN A 116 -11.41 -0.66 1.22
CA GLN A 116 -10.93 0.39 0.33
C GLN A 116 -11.98 1.49 0.10
N GLN A 117 -13.26 1.15 -0.01
CA GLN A 117 -14.30 2.19 -0.07
C GLN A 117 -14.43 2.98 1.24
N ARG A 118 -14.21 2.36 2.41
CA ARG A 118 -14.14 3.10 3.68
C ARG A 118 -12.95 4.06 3.65
N PHE A 119 -11.77 3.54 3.31
CA PHE A 119 -10.53 4.31 3.28
C PHE A 119 -10.64 5.52 2.36
N LEU A 120 -11.00 5.32 1.09
CA LEU A 120 -11.12 6.39 0.08
C LEU A 120 -12.17 7.45 0.47
N ARG A 121 -13.24 7.07 1.18
CA ARG A 121 -14.24 8.02 1.70
C ARG A 121 -13.68 8.88 2.84
N ASN A 122 -12.85 8.31 3.70
CA ASN A 122 -12.27 9.01 4.85
C ASN A 122 -11.10 9.91 4.46
N THR A 123 -10.38 9.58 3.40
CA THR A 123 -9.21 10.33 2.93
C THR A 123 -9.57 11.40 1.88
N ASN A 124 -10.86 11.71 1.71
CA ASN A 124 -11.36 12.72 0.77
C ASN A 124 -11.08 12.43 -0.71
N PHE A 125 -10.70 11.18 -1.05
CA PHE A 125 -10.51 10.71 -2.43
C PHE A 125 -11.80 10.15 -3.08
N PHE A 126 -12.93 10.23 -2.38
CA PHE A 126 -14.28 10.04 -2.91
C PHE A 126 -15.04 11.38 -2.89
N PRO A 127 -15.47 11.94 -4.03
CA PRO A 127 -16.46 13.02 -3.98
C PRO A 127 -17.75 12.46 -3.38
N GLN A 128 -18.23 13.11 -2.32
CA GLN A 128 -19.57 12.89 -1.78
C GLN A 128 -20.58 13.21 -2.89
N ILE A 129 -21.40 12.23 -3.26
CA ILE A 129 -22.57 12.44 -4.12
C ILE A 129 -23.70 13.02 -3.29
#